data_AF-A0A2M8H3C6-F1
#
_entry.id   AF-A0A2M8H3C6-F1
#
_cell.length_a   1.000
_cell.length_b   1.000
_cell.length_c   1.000
_cell.angle_alpha   90.00
_cell.angle_beta   90.00
_cell.angle_gamma   90.00
#
_symmetry.space_group_name_H-M   'P 1'
#
loop_
_entity.id
_entity.type
_entity.pdbx_description
1 polymer ?
#
loop_
_entity_poly.entity_id
_entity_poly.type
_entity_poly.pdbx_seq_one_letter_code
_entity_poly.pdbx_strand_id
1 'polypeptide(L)'
;MINPCYRRRPMIEHHSLDKDFPELAETVRQCMGCDEQFRSRNDEYNQLDRELYNLEQNGIPTSDIEFMSLKAKRAEMKDWLYQRLLQFGSK
;
A
#
# COMPACT_ATOMS: atom_id res chain seq x y z
N MET A 1 -29.43 -3.64 18.93
CA MET A 1 -29.14 -2.67 17.85
C MET A 1 -27.76 -3.01 17.30
N ILE A 2 -27.70 -3.78 16.21
CA ILE A 2 -26.44 -4.07 15.51
C ILE A 2 -26.65 -3.52 14.10
N ASN A 3 -25.87 -2.50 13.73
CA ASN A 3 -25.99 -1.82 12.44
C ASN A 3 -25.79 -2.82 11.28
N PRO A 4 -26.75 -2.95 10.34
CA PRO A 4 -26.70 -3.94 9.25
C PRO A 4 -25.74 -3.57 8.09
N CYS A 5 -24.92 -2.52 8.24
CA CYS A 5 -24.02 -2.01 7.20
C CYS A 5 -22.63 -2.68 7.16
N TYR A 6 -22.54 -3.98 7.43
CA TYR A 6 -21.29 -4.73 7.27
C TYR A 6 -21.53 -6.06 6.56
N ARG A 7 -22.17 -6.02 5.38
CA ARG A 7 -21.85 -6.99 4.33
C ARG A 7 -20.47 -6.60 3.77
N ARG A 8 -19.41 -6.68 4.58
CA ARG A 8 -18.05 -6.24 4.19
C ARG A 8 -17.51 -7.21 3.15
N ARG A 9 -17.54 -6.82 1.87
CA ARG A 9 -16.40 -7.17 0.99
C ARG A 9 -15.13 -6.69 1.70
N PRO A 10 -14.03 -7.46 1.73
CA PRO A 10 -12.75 -6.93 2.17
C PRO A 10 -12.50 -5.63 1.39
N MET A 11 -12.33 -4.51 2.11
CA MET A 11 -12.16 -3.20 1.48
C MET A 11 -10.72 -3.00 1.00
N ILE A 12 -9.83 -3.94 1.34
CA ILE A 12 -8.41 -3.92 1.05
C ILE A 12 -8.07 -5.23 0.32
N GLU A 13 -7.87 -5.15 -0.99
CA GLU A 13 -7.22 -6.21 -1.76
C GLU A 13 -5.70 -6.06 -1.62
N HIS A 14 -4.93 -7.13 -1.83
CA HIS A 14 -3.47 -7.01 -1.86
C HIS A 14 -3.05 -6.14 -3.05
N HIS A 15 -2.63 -4.93 -2.73
CA HIS A 15 -2.16 -3.92 -3.67
C HIS A 15 -0.64 -3.91 -3.64
N SER A 16 -0.02 -4.59 -4.60
CA SER A 16 1.42 -4.42 -4.86
C SER A 16 1.58 -3.38 -5.96
N LEU A 17 2.70 -2.65 -5.93
CA LEU A 17 3.02 -1.60 -6.91
C LEU A 17 2.87 -2.07 -8.37
N ASP A 18 3.19 -3.33 -8.62
CA ASP A 18 3.07 -3.99 -9.93
C ASP A 18 1.62 -4.13 -10.40
N LYS A 19 0.65 -4.23 -9.47
CA LYS A 19 -0.79 -4.27 -9.77
C LYS A 19 -1.40 -2.88 -9.91
N ASP A 20 -0.98 -1.94 -9.07
CA ASP A 20 -1.50 -0.56 -9.14
C ASP A 20 -0.97 0.18 -10.37
N PHE A 21 0.25 -0.14 -10.81
CA PHE A 21 0.90 0.52 -11.93
C PHE A 21 1.51 -0.51 -12.91
N PRO A 22 0.68 -1.27 -13.64
CA PRO A 22 1.16 -2.25 -14.61
C PRO A 22 2.01 -1.59 -15.72
N GLU A 23 1.69 -0.34 -16.09
CA GLU A 23 2.45 0.44 -17.07
C GLU A 23 3.84 0.84 -16.57
N LEU A 24 4.04 0.97 -15.26
CA LEU A 24 5.31 1.33 -14.64
C LEU A 24 6.07 0.10 -14.10
N ALA A 25 5.55 -1.12 -14.28
CA ALA A 25 6.13 -2.34 -13.71
C ALA A 25 7.59 -2.57 -14.18
N GLU A 26 7.92 -2.16 -15.41
CA GLU A 26 9.30 -2.22 -15.91
C GLU A 26 10.22 -1.21 -15.19
N THR A 27 9.76 0.03 -15.04
CA THR A 27 10.47 1.08 -14.27
C THR A 27 10.63 0.70 -12.81
N VAL A 28 9.61 0.08 -12.20
CA VAL A 28 9.66 -0.45 -10.83
C VAL A 28 10.78 -1.48 -10.70
N ARG A 29 10.89 -2.44 -11.62
CA ARG A 29 11.98 -3.44 -11.60
C ARG A 29 13.36 -2.80 -11.74
N GLN A 30 13.50 -1.81 -12.62
CA GLN A 30 14.75 -1.07 -12.77
C GLN A 30 15.10 -0.28 -11.51
N CYS A 31 14.12 0.43 -10.93
CA CYS A 31 14.26 1.12 -9.65
C CYS A 31 14.68 0.17 -8.52
N MET A 32 14.06 -1.01 -8.42
CA MET A 32 14.42 -1.99 -7.39
C MET A 32 15.85 -2.52 -7.51
N GLY A 33 16.42 -2.54 -8.72
CA GLY A 33 17.82 -2.92 -8.97
C GLY A 33 18.82 -1.79 -8.77
N CYS A 34 18.41 -0.55 -9.05
CA CYS A 34 19.27 0.64 -8.97
C CYS A 34 19.20 1.37 -7.63
N ASP A 35 18.08 1.29 -6.90
CA ASP A 35 17.79 2.09 -5.71
C ASP A 35 17.31 1.19 -4.55
N GLU A 36 18.19 1.01 -3.57
CA GLU A 36 17.92 0.21 -2.37
C GLU A 36 16.85 0.86 -1.47
N GLN A 37 16.77 2.19 -1.43
CA GLN A 37 15.75 2.88 -0.64
C GLN A 37 14.36 2.62 -1.22
N PHE A 38 14.25 2.60 -2.54
CA PHE A 38 13.01 2.25 -3.23
C PHE A 38 12.55 0.84 -2.88
N ARG A 39 13.48 -0.12 -2.88
CA ARG A 39 13.19 -1.50 -2.51
C ARG A 39 12.68 -1.62 -1.07
N SER A 40 13.34 -0.96 -0.12
CA SER A 40 12.94 -0.96 1.29
C SER A 40 11.54 -0.36 1.49
N ARG A 41 11.28 0.80 0.88
CA ARG A 41 9.96 1.47 0.90
C ARG A 41 8.85 0.62 0.30
N ASN A 42 9.13 -0.09 -0.80
CA ASN A 42 8.15 -1.00 -1.41
C ASN A 42 7.83 -2.20 -0.51
N ASP A 43 8.83 -2.76 0.17
CA ASP A 43 8.60 -3.86 1.10
C ASP A 43 7.77 -3.40 2.32
N GLU A 44 8.08 -2.22 2.87
CA GLU A 44 7.31 -1.60 3.95
C GLU A 44 5.86 -1.32 3.54
N TYR A 45 5.62 -0.84 2.32
CA TYR A 45 4.28 -0.67 1.76
C TYR A 45 3.52 -2.00 1.68
N ASN A 46 4.14 -3.06 1.14
CA ASN A 46 3.52 -4.39 1.08
C ASN A 46 3.29 -5.00 2.47
N GLN A 47 4.11 -4.65 3.45
CA GLN A 47 3.94 -5.11 4.83
C GLN A 47 2.78 -4.39 5.51
N LEU A 48 2.67 -3.07 5.35
CA LEU A 48 1.52 -2.27 5.81
C LEU A 48 0.21 -2.74 5.19
N ASP A 49 0.20 -3.07 3.90
CA ASP A 49 -0.99 -3.57 3.21
C ASP A 49 -1.45 -4.93 3.78
N ARG A 50 -0.50 -5.85 4.01
CA ARG A 50 -0.73 -7.13 4.69
C ARG A 50 -1.25 -6.93 6.12
N GLU A 51 -0.68 -5.99 6.85
CA GLU A 51 -1.09 -5.68 8.21
C GLU A 51 -2.52 -5.11 8.25
N LEU A 52 -2.84 -4.17 7.36
CA LEU A 52 -4.19 -3.65 7.18
C LEU A 52 -5.20 -4.74 6.83
N TYR A 53 -4.84 -5.65 5.91
CA TYR A 53 -5.67 -6.80 5.54
C TYR A 53 -5.92 -7.72 6.74
N ASN A 54 -4.86 -8.06 7.49
CA ASN A 54 -4.97 -8.87 8.70
C ASN A 54 -5.81 -8.20 9.78
N LEU A 55 -5.68 -6.88 9.96
CA LEU A 55 -6.47 -6.11 10.92
C LEU A 55 -7.96 -6.11 10.55
N GLU A 56 -8.29 -5.91 9.27
CA GLU A 56 -9.67 -6.04 8.78
C GLU A 56 -10.21 -7.46 8.92
N GLN A 57 -9.41 -8.47 8.56
CA GLN A 57 -9.82 -9.88 8.57
C GLN A 57 -10.03 -10.40 10.00
N ASN A 58 -9.12 -10.06 10.92
CA ASN A 58 -9.23 -10.48 12.32
C ASN A 58 -10.36 -9.74 13.06
N GLY A 59 -11.00 -8.77 12.42
CA GLY A 59 -12.11 -8.01 13.01
C GLY A 59 -11.71 -7.32 14.32
N ILE A 60 -10.41 -7.02 14.47
CA ILE A 60 -9.90 -6.39 15.68
C ILE A 60 -10.52 -4.99 15.70
N PRO A 61 -11.18 -4.57 16.80
CA PRO A 61 -11.61 -3.20 16.98
C PRO A 61 -10.39 -2.33 17.23
N THR A 62 -9.59 -2.14 16.19
CA THR A 62 -8.56 -1.13 16.14
C THR A 62 -9.26 0.21 16.23
N SER A 63 -8.77 1.08 17.12
CA SER A 63 -9.30 2.44 17.22
C SER A 63 -9.29 3.09 15.84
N ASP A 64 -10.38 3.74 15.43
CA ASP A 64 -10.49 4.35 14.09
C ASP A 64 -9.27 5.25 13.78
N ILE A 65 -8.67 5.86 14.80
CA ILE A 65 -7.46 6.68 14.73
C ILE A 65 -6.25 5.89 14.21
N GLU A 66 -6.00 4.70 14.74
CA GLU A 66 -4.88 3.84 14.31
C GLU A 66 -5.09 3.36 12.87
N PHE A 67 -6.33 2.99 12.51
CA PHE A 67 -6.66 2.58 11.16
C PHE A 67 -6.53 3.74 10.16
N MET A 68 -6.93 4.95 10.55
CA MET A 68 -6.71 6.18 9.77
C MET A 68 -5.22 6.49 9.61
N SER A 69 -4.41 6.32 10.66
CA SER A 69 -2.96 6.49 10.63
C SER A 69 -2.29 5.51 9.66
N LEU A 70 -2.67 4.23 9.71
CA LEU A 70 -2.18 3.21 8.78
C LEU A 70 -2.57 3.52 7.33
N LYS A 71 -3.81 3.96 7.09
CA LYS A 71 -4.23 4.44 5.76
C LYS A 71 -3.43 5.64 5.28
N ALA A 72 -3.15 6.61 6.17
CA ALA A 72 -2.33 7.76 5.85
C ALA A 72 -0.90 7.35 5.48
N LYS A 73 -0.28 6.46 6.26
CA LYS A 73 1.04 5.89 5.95
C LYS A 73 1.06 5.17 4.61
N ARG A 74 0.02 4.36 4.32
CA ARG A 74 -0.12 3.67 3.03
C ARG A 74 -0.17 4.66 1.87
N ALA A 75 -0.91 5.76 2.01
CA ALA A 75 -0.98 6.81 1.00
C ALA A 75 0.36 7.53 0.83
N GLU A 76 1.03 7.89 1.92
CA GLU A 76 2.35 8.54 1.89
C GLU A 76 3.41 7.66 1.21
N MET A 77 3.44 6.37 1.56
CA MET A 77 4.36 5.40 0.95
C MET A 77 4.10 5.27 -0.56
N LYS A 78 2.82 5.17 -0.96
CA LYS A 78 2.44 5.12 -2.38
C LYS A 78 2.86 6.38 -3.12
N ASP A 79 2.61 7.56 -2.56
CA ASP A 79 2.99 8.83 -3.16
C ASP A 79 4.51 8.93 -3.31
N TRP A 80 5.27 8.53 -2.30
CA TRP A 80 6.74 8.51 -2.37
C TRP A 80 7.25 7.57 -3.48
N LEU A 81 6.69 6.37 -3.57
CA LEU A 81 7.05 5.39 -4.59
C LEU A 81 6.71 5.91 -5.98
N TYR A 82 5.54 6.51 -6.14
CA TYR A 82 5.11 7.13 -7.41
C TYR A 82 6.02 8.28 -7.83
N GLN A 83 6.41 9.16 -6.90
CA GLN A 83 7.36 10.25 -7.17
C GLN A 83 8.71 9.72 -7.67
N ARG A 84 9.21 8.61 -7.10
CA ARG A 84 10.46 7.98 -7.59
C ARG A 84 10.31 7.40 -8.98
N LEU A 85 9.19 6.75 -9.28
CA LEU A 85 8.93 6.24 -10.63
C LEU A 85 8.85 7.36 -11.67
N LEU A 86 8.15 8.44 -11.36
CA LEU A 86 8.11 9.63 -12.23
C LEU A 86 9.49 10.21 -12.47
N GLN A 87 10.32 10.30 -11.42
CA GLN A 87 11.67 10.82 -11.54
C GLN A 87 12.57 9.96 -12.43
N PHE A 88 12.35 8.64 -12.46
CA PHE A 88 13.03 7.74 -13.39
C PHE A 88 12.49 7.83 -14.82
N GLY A 89 11.17 7.92 -15.00
CA GLY A 89 10.54 8.01 -16.33
C GLY A 89 10.71 9.35 -17.04
N SER A 90 11.05 10.41 -16.31
CA SER A 90 11.27 11.75 -16.86
C SER A 90 12.70 11.96 -17.39
N LYS A 91 13.51 10.90 -17.49
CA LYS A 91 14.93 10.94 -17.81
C LYS A 91 15.25 10.44 -19.22
#